data_AF-F8FNR3-F1
#
_entry.id   AF-F8FNR3-F1
#
_cell.length_a   1.000
_cell.length_b   1.000
_cell.length_c   1.000
_cell.angle_alpha   90.00
_cell.angle_beta   90.00
_cell.angle_gamma   90.00
#
_symmetry.space_group_name_H-M   'P 1'
#
loop_
_entity.id
_entity.type
_entity.pdbx_description
1 polymer ?
#
loop_
_entity_poly.entity_id
_entity_poly.type
_entity_poly.pdbx_seq_one_letter_code
_entity_poly.pdbx_strand_id
1 'polypeptide(L)'
;MQLMRSIGTFRAWGRLKKTLFSIALFTFMTSSFLYLTGPGGDIRQWMAETVITTQHRSWAWIFVGAERRDELVQETRDAIERAAKEKQDMSLLNIRGSHGNARSADELVKIEDISGQFWKGKKMYVYDPKTIRVMTPSKVGEGERITSMVDRTGAVAGVNGGSFDDPEGLGNGFAAIGMIISGGDIVFTDQDGSIPQHIVGFTKEGALVVGKYDAFELRDMGISEAVSFYPRLIANGKPLITSGDGGWGRAPRTAVGQKADGTVIFIVIDGRQSHSVGATLKEVQDLFLAEGVINAGNLDGGASSELVYKGDEDEQSMLLTKPSSRYGERRLPSAFLVYDDPESVQAIRIWDGVDKIDAGGSYDHPEYLKEQAERKAKQPAAIPKPKTEPSSTPGTAKPTETTKTAPAKSTTDTKATDAKTAPATKTDPKNSTAPAAGSTAGTTGSGTAGTGTSSPAPGTGTTSPAPAAGSGTTNGGTAATDAAKDSGGTTTTPAQPAPSGTSTGTPSGTGSAPAPAPSTGSGSTSGTSAGTKPVESAAPVPSTSTSTESTTTGEAQIKP
;
A
#
# COMPACT_ATOMS: atom_id res chain seq x y z
N MET A 1 -44.36 -21.91 34.31
CA MET A 1 -44.20 -23.37 34.07
C MET A 1 -43.48 -23.71 32.76
N GLN A 2 -43.90 -23.24 31.58
CA GLN A 2 -43.30 -23.64 30.28
C GLN A 2 -41.76 -23.48 30.23
N LEU A 3 -41.22 -22.35 30.73
CA LEU A 3 -39.77 -22.11 30.78
C LEU A 3 -38.99 -23.20 31.54
N MET A 4 -39.57 -23.76 32.61
CA MET A 4 -38.94 -24.82 33.41
C MET A 4 -38.97 -26.18 32.69
N ARG A 5 -39.98 -26.44 31.84
CA ARG A 5 -40.00 -27.62 30.96
C ARG A 5 -38.89 -27.55 29.88
N SER A 6 -38.62 -26.36 29.34
CA SER A 6 -37.51 -26.12 28.39
C SER A 6 -36.13 -26.43 29.00
N ILE A 7 -35.89 -25.99 30.24
CA ILE A 7 -34.62 -26.26 30.96
C ILE A 7 -34.42 -27.77 31.20
N GLY A 8 -35.50 -28.51 31.48
CA GLY A 8 -35.47 -29.97 31.61
C GLY A 8 -35.07 -30.68 30.31
N THR A 9 -35.64 -30.28 29.17
CA THR A 9 -35.32 -30.89 27.87
C THR A 9 -33.90 -30.57 27.41
N PHE A 10 -33.39 -29.35 27.65
CA PHE A 10 -31.99 -29.03 27.33
C PHE A 10 -31.00 -29.89 28.12
N ARG A 11 -31.27 -30.17 29.41
CA ARG A 11 -30.43 -31.09 30.21
C ARG A 11 -30.39 -32.51 29.61
N ALA A 12 -31.50 -33.00 29.06
CA ALA A 12 -31.60 -34.33 28.45
C ALA A 12 -30.91 -34.48 27.07
N TRP A 13 -30.45 -33.39 26.44
CA TRP A 13 -29.82 -33.47 25.12
C TRP A 13 -28.41 -34.11 25.16
N GLY A 14 -28.10 -34.94 24.16
CA GLY A 14 -26.75 -35.45 23.92
C GLY A 14 -25.77 -34.32 23.55
N ARG A 15 -24.47 -34.56 23.79
CA ARG A 15 -23.39 -33.56 23.63
C ARG A 15 -23.46 -32.79 22.31
N LEU A 16 -23.59 -33.48 21.18
CA LEU A 16 -23.66 -32.84 19.85
C LEU A 16 -24.82 -31.84 19.71
N LYS A 17 -26.02 -32.18 20.21
CA LYS A 17 -27.18 -31.25 20.16
C LYS A 17 -26.97 -30.02 21.03
N LYS A 18 -26.34 -30.18 22.20
CA LYS A 18 -25.94 -29.05 23.05
C LYS A 18 -24.92 -28.16 22.35
N THR A 19 -23.86 -28.74 21.77
CA THR A 19 -22.84 -27.99 21.03
C THR A 19 -23.43 -27.21 19.85
N LEU A 20 -24.23 -27.85 18.99
CA LEU A 20 -24.85 -27.20 17.84
C LEU A 20 -25.81 -26.08 18.24
N PHE A 21 -26.60 -26.27 19.30
CA PHE A 21 -27.47 -25.22 19.81
C PHE A 21 -26.69 -24.06 20.45
N SER A 22 -25.63 -24.35 21.21
CA SER A 22 -24.75 -23.29 21.74
C SER A 22 -24.11 -22.48 20.62
N ILE A 23 -23.61 -23.14 19.56
CA ILE A 23 -23.08 -22.46 18.38
C ILE A 23 -24.17 -21.59 17.73
N ALA A 24 -25.34 -22.14 17.45
CA ALA A 24 -26.45 -21.38 16.85
C ALA A 24 -26.89 -20.18 17.71
N LEU A 25 -26.92 -20.33 19.03
CA LEU A 25 -27.25 -19.26 19.97
C LEU A 25 -26.15 -18.18 20.00
N PHE A 26 -24.87 -18.56 20.05
CA PHE A 26 -23.77 -17.60 19.97
C PHE A 26 -23.75 -16.87 18.61
N THR A 27 -23.94 -17.58 17.49
CA THR A 27 -24.06 -16.96 16.16
C THR A 27 -25.26 -16.00 16.10
N PHE A 28 -26.42 -16.37 16.65
CA PHE A 28 -27.58 -15.49 16.71
C PHE A 28 -27.32 -14.25 17.57
N MET A 29 -26.72 -14.40 18.76
CA MET A 29 -26.40 -13.28 19.65
C MET A 29 -25.35 -12.34 19.04
N THR A 30 -24.28 -12.87 18.46
CA THR A 30 -23.24 -12.07 17.78
C THR A 30 -23.79 -11.37 16.54
N SER A 31 -24.60 -12.05 15.73
CA SER A 31 -25.26 -11.43 14.57
C SER A 31 -26.23 -10.33 15.00
N SER A 32 -27.06 -10.59 16.02
CA SER A 32 -27.97 -9.59 16.59
C SER A 32 -27.21 -8.37 17.12
N PHE A 33 -26.08 -8.57 17.81
CA PHE A 33 -25.23 -7.46 18.25
C PHE A 33 -24.67 -6.66 17.06
N LEU A 34 -24.08 -7.32 16.07
CA LEU A 34 -23.47 -6.67 14.90
C LEU A 34 -24.49 -5.91 14.03
N TYR A 35 -25.70 -6.43 13.85
CA TYR A 35 -26.68 -5.87 12.92
C TYR A 35 -27.79 -5.02 13.58
N LEU A 36 -28.04 -5.15 14.88
CA LEU A 36 -29.12 -4.43 15.59
C LEU A 36 -28.62 -3.42 16.64
N THR A 37 -27.32 -3.16 16.73
CA THR A 37 -26.75 -2.15 17.64
C THR A 37 -25.78 -1.20 16.91
N GLY A 38 -25.69 0.04 17.37
CA GLY A 38 -24.74 1.04 16.86
C GLY A 38 -23.29 0.54 16.88
N PRO A 39 -22.74 0.14 18.05
CA PRO A 39 -21.38 -0.41 18.14
C PRO A 39 -21.12 -1.63 17.24
N GLY A 40 -22.16 -2.43 16.98
CA GLY A 40 -22.09 -3.52 16.01
C GLY A 40 -21.99 -3.05 14.56
N GLY A 41 -22.67 -1.95 14.22
CA GLY A 41 -22.53 -1.24 12.95
C GLY A 41 -21.13 -0.63 12.78
N ASP A 42 -20.63 0.06 13.81
CA ASP A 42 -19.30 0.68 13.81
C ASP A 42 -18.20 -0.36 13.53
N ILE A 43 -18.27 -1.53 14.19
CA ILE A 43 -17.35 -2.65 13.96
C ILE A 43 -17.44 -3.19 12.53
N ARG A 44 -18.64 -3.25 11.93
CA ARG A 44 -18.82 -3.68 10.53
C ARG A 44 -18.30 -2.65 9.53
N GLN A 45 -18.49 -1.36 9.79
CA GLN A 45 -17.94 -0.30 8.94
C GLN A 45 -16.40 -0.29 9.01
N TRP A 46 -15.81 -0.40 10.19
CA TRP A 46 -14.35 -0.49 10.36
C TRP A 46 -13.74 -1.70 9.62
N MET A 47 -14.42 -2.86 9.62
CA MET A 47 -14.01 -4.01 8.80
C MET A 47 -14.17 -3.76 7.30
N ALA A 48 -15.21 -3.04 6.86
CA ALA A 48 -15.40 -2.66 5.46
C ALA A 48 -14.30 -1.69 4.98
N GLU A 49 -14.01 -0.64 5.73
CA GLU A 49 -12.93 0.33 5.48
C GLU A 49 -11.55 -0.35 5.41
N THR A 50 -11.28 -1.27 6.34
CA THR A 50 -10.06 -2.09 6.33
C THR A 50 -9.94 -2.94 5.05
N VAL A 51 -11.05 -3.43 4.48
CA VAL A 51 -11.03 -4.20 3.22
C VAL A 51 -11.03 -3.31 1.98
N ILE A 52 -11.69 -2.15 2.00
CA ILE A 52 -11.73 -1.16 0.90
C ILE A 52 -10.33 -0.69 0.49
N THR A 53 -9.42 -0.60 1.45
CA THR A 53 -8.01 -0.23 1.24
C THR A 53 -7.10 -1.40 0.82
N THR A 54 -7.68 -2.55 0.49
CA THR A 54 -6.96 -3.69 -0.11
C THR A 54 -7.36 -3.88 -1.57
N GLN A 55 -6.67 -4.78 -2.27
CA GLN A 55 -7.07 -5.26 -3.59
C GLN A 55 -8.46 -5.91 -3.57
N HIS A 56 -8.86 -6.52 -2.44
CA HIS A 56 -10.15 -7.17 -2.26
C HIS A 56 -11.28 -6.19 -1.88
N ARG A 57 -11.17 -4.90 -2.22
CA ARG A 57 -12.13 -3.82 -1.90
C ARG A 57 -13.60 -4.14 -2.21
N SER A 58 -13.87 -5.01 -3.19
CA SER A 58 -15.21 -5.49 -3.49
C SER A 58 -15.82 -6.27 -2.32
N TRP A 59 -15.05 -7.13 -1.64
CA TRP A 59 -15.51 -8.00 -0.55
C TRP A 59 -16.01 -7.26 0.69
N ALA A 60 -15.75 -5.96 0.81
CA ALA A 60 -16.30 -5.13 1.88
C ALA A 60 -17.85 -5.13 1.92
N TRP A 61 -18.52 -5.50 0.82
CA TRP A 61 -19.98 -5.70 0.80
C TRP A 61 -20.47 -6.71 1.86
N ILE A 62 -19.62 -7.67 2.26
CA ILE A 62 -19.94 -8.71 3.24
C ILE A 62 -20.26 -8.13 4.62
N PHE A 63 -19.74 -6.94 4.96
CA PHE A 63 -19.94 -6.30 6.26
C PHE A 63 -21.03 -5.22 6.25
N VAL A 64 -21.15 -4.44 5.17
CA VAL A 64 -22.02 -3.25 5.11
C VAL A 64 -23.08 -3.28 4.00
N GLY A 65 -23.08 -4.29 3.14
CA GLY A 65 -23.91 -4.33 1.93
C GLY A 65 -23.22 -3.68 0.73
N ALA A 66 -23.72 -3.94 -0.49
CA ALA A 66 -23.08 -3.49 -1.72
C ALA A 66 -23.08 -1.96 -1.88
N GLU A 67 -24.24 -1.34 -1.59
CA GLU A 67 -24.52 0.10 -1.66
C GLU A 67 -23.61 0.90 -0.72
N ARG A 68 -23.67 0.65 0.60
CA ARG A 68 -22.79 1.32 1.58
C ARG A 68 -21.30 1.08 1.32
N ARG A 69 -20.91 -0.05 0.70
CA ARG A 69 -19.53 -0.28 0.25
C ARG A 69 -19.14 0.64 -0.90
N ASP A 70 -20.03 0.89 -1.86
CA ASP A 70 -19.77 1.84 -2.96
C ASP A 70 -19.77 3.30 -2.47
N GLU A 71 -20.64 3.65 -1.52
CA GLU A 71 -20.59 4.94 -0.81
C GLU A 71 -19.25 5.14 -0.09
N LEU A 72 -18.82 4.20 0.75
CA LEU A 72 -17.52 4.29 1.45
C LEU A 72 -16.33 4.42 0.48
N VAL A 73 -16.38 3.78 -0.69
CA VAL A 73 -15.36 3.94 -1.74
C VAL A 73 -15.37 5.35 -2.33
N GLN A 74 -16.54 5.99 -2.48
CA GLN A 74 -16.66 7.39 -2.92
C GLN A 74 -16.20 8.36 -1.81
N GLU A 75 -16.69 8.20 -0.57
CA GLU A 75 -16.28 8.99 0.60
C GLU A 75 -14.76 8.97 0.81
N THR A 76 -14.12 7.80 0.61
CA THR A 76 -12.66 7.64 0.67
C THR A 76 -11.95 8.45 -0.42
N ARG A 77 -12.43 8.40 -1.67
CA ARG A 77 -11.87 9.18 -2.79
C ARG A 77 -12.03 10.68 -2.56
N ASP A 78 -13.20 11.12 -2.14
CA ASP A 78 -13.48 12.53 -1.85
C ASP A 78 -12.70 13.04 -0.64
N ALA A 79 -12.34 12.18 0.32
CA ALA A 79 -11.41 12.52 1.39
C ALA A 79 -9.97 12.71 0.86
N ILE A 80 -9.48 11.81 0.00
CA ILE A 80 -8.16 11.90 -0.64
C ILE A 80 -8.03 13.18 -1.48
N GLU A 81 -9.02 13.47 -2.33
CA GLU A 81 -9.03 14.67 -3.18
C GLU A 81 -9.09 15.97 -2.36
N ARG A 82 -9.89 16.01 -1.27
CA ARG A 82 -9.91 17.17 -0.36
C ARG A 82 -8.60 17.36 0.38
N ALA A 83 -7.97 16.27 0.86
CA ALA A 83 -6.70 16.31 1.58
C ALA A 83 -5.55 16.86 0.71
N ALA A 84 -5.61 16.65 -0.60
CA ALA A 84 -4.59 17.08 -1.54
C ALA A 84 -4.78 18.50 -2.11
N LYS A 85 -5.89 19.19 -1.78
CA LYS A 85 -6.30 20.46 -2.40
C LYS A 85 -5.63 21.72 -1.85
N GLU A 86 -5.22 21.75 -0.57
CA GLU A 86 -4.49 22.89 -0.01
C GLU A 86 -3.05 22.88 -0.55
N LYS A 87 -2.68 23.80 -1.44
CA LYS A 87 -1.27 23.93 -1.89
C LYS A 87 -0.36 24.26 -0.70
N GLN A 88 0.92 23.88 -0.80
CA GLN A 88 1.86 24.01 0.31
C GLN A 88 2.40 25.43 0.48
N ASP A 89 2.51 25.86 1.73
CA ASP A 89 3.22 27.08 2.09
C ASP A 89 4.70 26.75 2.33
N MET A 90 5.52 27.00 1.31
CA MET A 90 6.97 26.77 1.38
C MET A 90 7.69 27.77 2.30
N SER A 91 7.05 28.88 2.70
CA SER A 91 7.67 29.85 3.62
C SER A 91 7.80 29.32 5.06
N LEU A 92 7.12 28.21 5.37
CA LEU A 92 7.22 27.50 6.64
C LEU A 92 8.51 26.65 6.77
N LEU A 93 9.29 26.50 5.69
CA LEU A 93 10.52 25.71 5.67
C LEU A 93 11.77 26.60 5.75
N ASN A 94 12.66 26.27 6.70
CA ASN A 94 13.98 26.87 6.88
C ASN A 94 15.06 25.79 6.77
N ILE A 95 15.19 25.23 5.57
CA ILE A 95 16.16 24.18 5.26
C ILE A 95 17.56 24.81 5.27
N ARG A 96 18.37 24.48 6.27
CA ARG A 96 19.76 24.91 6.33
C ARG A 96 20.58 24.13 5.30
N GLY A 97 21.39 24.84 4.50
CA GLY A 97 22.30 24.20 3.56
C GLY A 97 23.40 23.43 4.28
N SER A 98 23.27 22.10 4.34
CA SER A 98 24.28 21.19 4.91
C SER A 98 25.22 20.68 3.82
N HIS A 99 26.15 21.52 3.37
CA HIS A 99 27.17 21.13 2.40
C HIS A 99 28.49 20.81 3.11
N GLY A 100 28.53 19.65 3.75
CA GLY A 100 29.76 18.92 4.07
C GLY A 100 29.85 17.69 3.19
N ASN A 101 31.00 17.47 2.55
CA ASN A 101 31.27 16.26 1.75
C ASN A 101 31.84 15.17 2.67
N ALA A 102 31.57 13.89 2.40
CA ALA A 102 32.03 12.75 3.19
C ALA A 102 31.46 12.72 4.63
N ARG A 103 30.13 12.70 4.74
CA ARG A 103 29.41 12.42 6.00
C ARG A 103 29.32 10.92 6.25
N SER A 104 29.40 10.52 7.51
CA SER A 104 29.11 9.15 7.95
C SER A 104 27.62 8.82 7.91
N ALA A 105 27.27 7.54 7.89
CA ALA A 105 25.87 7.08 7.90
C ALA A 105 25.08 7.64 9.10
N ASP A 106 25.69 7.69 10.30
CA ASP A 106 25.11 8.24 11.52
C ASP A 106 24.92 9.78 11.50
N GLU A 107 25.62 10.51 10.62
CA GLU A 107 25.42 11.95 10.38
C GLU A 107 24.32 12.22 9.33
N LEU A 108 24.10 11.28 8.42
CA LEU A 108 23.04 11.35 7.40
C LEU A 108 21.68 10.97 7.99
N VAL A 109 21.63 9.83 8.68
CA VAL A 109 20.39 9.21 9.18
C VAL A 109 20.47 8.80 10.64
N LYS A 110 19.31 8.75 11.29
CA LYS A 110 19.17 8.13 12.62
C LYS A 110 17.91 7.29 12.67
N ILE A 111 18.03 6.03 13.10
CA ILE A 111 16.91 5.08 13.14
C ILE A 111 16.54 4.77 14.60
N GLU A 112 15.25 4.89 14.93
CA GLU A 112 14.71 4.58 16.25
C GLU A 112 13.55 3.57 16.16
N ASP A 113 13.53 2.59 17.06
CA ASP A 113 12.39 1.69 17.25
C ASP A 113 11.20 2.44 17.86
N ILE A 114 10.01 2.24 17.30
CA ILE A 114 8.75 2.82 17.77
C ILE A 114 7.67 1.74 17.94
N SER A 115 6.80 1.93 18.92
CA SER A 115 5.66 1.03 19.12
C SER A 115 4.48 1.72 19.81
N GLY A 116 3.30 1.19 19.56
CA GLY A 116 2.06 1.51 20.25
C GLY A 116 1.31 0.23 20.63
N GLN A 117 0.09 0.37 21.15
CA GLN A 117 -0.69 -0.75 21.70
C GLN A 117 -0.91 -1.92 20.71
N PHE A 118 -0.98 -1.63 19.40
CA PHE A 118 -1.30 -2.61 18.36
C PHE A 118 -0.23 -2.72 17.26
N TRP A 119 0.83 -1.92 17.33
CA TRP A 119 1.76 -1.77 16.21
C TRP A 119 3.21 -1.62 16.68
N LYS A 120 4.13 -2.04 15.83
CA LYS A 120 5.58 -1.86 15.97
C LYS A 120 6.17 -1.40 14.64
N GLY A 121 7.26 -0.67 14.69
CA GLY A 121 7.93 -0.17 13.50
C GLY A 121 9.18 0.61 13.85
N LYS A 122 9.65 1.38 12.87
CA LYS A 122 10.84 2.23 12.97
C LYS A 122 10.52 3.61 12.43
N LYS A 123 11.16 4.64 12.98
CA LYS A 123 11.29 5.95 12.34
C LYS A 123 12.75 6.17 11.95
N MET A 124 12.95 6.76 10.78
CA MET A 124 14.26 7.18 10.29
C MET A 124 14.24 8.69 10.09
N TYR A 125 15.04 9.39 10.87
CA TYR A 125 15.39 10.78 10.59
C TYR A 125 16.38 10.82 9.42
N VAL A 126 16.22 11.79 8.53
CA VAL A 126 17.24 12.19 7.55
C VAL A 126 17.48 13.68 7.74
N TYR A 127 18.70 14.06 8.12
CA TYR A 127 18.97 15.41 8.63
C TYR A 127 19.13 16.47 7.53
N ASP A 128 19.64 16.07 6.36
CA ASP A 128 19.67 16.87 5.14
C ASP A 128 18.73 16.25 4.09
N PRO A 129 17.60 16.88 3.73
CA PRO A 129 16.67 16.33 2.75
C PRO A 129 17.27 16.16 1.34
N LYS A 130 18.37 16.85 1.01
CA LYS A 130 18.99 16.80 -0.33
C LYS A 130 19.73 15.48 -0.60
N THR A 131 20.01 14.70 0.44
CA THR A 131 20.64 13.37 0.37
C THR A 131 19.73 12.30 -0.22
N ILE A 132 18.43 12.58 -0.31
CA ILE A 132 17.40 11.64 -0.74
C ILE A 132 17.37 11.59 -2.28
N ARG A 133 17.32 10.39 -2.86
CA ARG A 133 16.86 10.16 -4.24
C ARG A 133 15.78 9.10 -4.33
N VAL A 134 14.94 9.19 -5.36
CA VAL A 134 14.11 8.07 -5.82
C VAL A 134 14.93 7.23 -6.79
N MET A 135 15.03 5.92 -6.52
CA MET A 135 15.75 4.96 -7.35
C MET A 135 14.82 3.88 -7.93
N THR A 136 15.25 3.31 -9.05
CA THR A 136 14.47 2.41 -9.92
C THR A 136 15.16 1.06 -10.12
N PRO A 137 14.42 0.02 -10.57
CA PRO A 137 14.99 -1.29 -10.90
C PRO A 137 16.07 -1.23 -11.98
N SER A 138 17.05 -2.12 -11.85
CA SER A 138 18.13 -2.33 -12.82
C SER A 138 17.78 -3.26 -13.98
N LYS A 139 16.55 -3.79 -14.05
CA LYS A 139 16.14 -4.82 -15.00
C LYS A 139 14.73 -4.56 -15.56
N VAL A 140 14.59 -4.72 -16.88
CA VAL A 140 13.29 -4.61 -17.57
C VAL A 140 12.42 -5.82 -17.23
N GLY A 141 11.15 -5.59 -16.90
CA GLY A 141 10.17 -6.64 -16.60
C GLY A 141 10.26 -7.22 -15.18
N GLU A 142 11.04 -6.63 -14.28
CA GLU A 142 11.15 -7.06 -12.89
C GLU A 142 11.38 -5.86 -11.96
N GLY A 143 10.62 -5.76 -10.86
CA GLY A 143 10.93 -4.82 -9.79
C GLY A 143 12.21 -5.23 -9.04
N GLU A 144 12.74 -4.35 -8.21
CA GLU A 144 13.96 -4.64 -7.43
C GLU A 144 13.66 -4.56 -5.92
N ARG A 145 14.40 -5.33 -5.13
CA ARG A 145 14.37 -5.28 -3.66
C ARG A 145 15.10 -4.07 -3.14
N ILE A 146 14.67 -3.49 -2.03
CA ILE A 146 15.31 -2.28 -1.48
C ILE A 146 16.73 -2.59 -1.02
N THR A 147 16.98 -3.76 -0.43
CA THR A 147 18.34 -4.24 -0.12
C THR A 147 19.24 -4.24 -1.35
N SER A 148 18.75 -4.83 -2.45
CA SER A 148 19.46 -4.85 -3.75
C SER A 148 19.71 -3.43 -4.27
N MET A 149 18.71 -2.52 -4.24
CA MET A 149 18.91 -1.15 -4.70
C MET A 149 19.95 -0.41 -3.83
N VAL A 150 19.89 -0.56 -2.51
CA VAL A 150 20.83 0.05 -1.55
C VAL A 150 22.26 -0.45 -1.80
N ASP A 151 22.46 -1.77 -1.82
CA ASP A 151 23.78 -2.38 -2.02
C ASP A 151 24.37 -2.13 -3.41
N ARG A 152 23.54 -2.10 -4.46
CA ARG A 152 23.96 -1.84 -5.84
C ARG A 152 24.33 -0.37 -6.08
N THR A 153 23.80 0.57 -5.30
CA THR A 153 23.97 2.02 -5.53
C THR A 153 24.85 2.72 -4.50
N GLY A 154 25.18 2.06 -3.38
CA GLY A 154 25.97 2.67 -2.31
C GLY A 154 25.18 3.63 -1.42
N ALA A 155 23.87 3.41 -1.27
CA ALA A 155 23.06 4.15 -0.30
C ALA A 155 23.36 3.69 1.14
N VAL A 156 23.18 4.59 2.12
CA VAL A 156 23.24 4.24 3.56
C VAL A 156 21.91 3.77 4.12
N ALA A 157 20.79 4.12 3.47
CA ALA A 157 19.46 3.71 3.89
C ALA A 157 18.43 3.73 2.75
N GLY A 158 17.29 3.08 2.97
CA GLY A 158 16.20 3.04 2.02
C GLY A 158 14.82 2.73 2.62
N VAL A 159 13.77 3.30 2.03
CA VAL A 159 12.37 2.91 2.26
C VAL A 159 11.61 2.81 0.94
N ASN A 160 10.49 2.10 0.92
CA ASN A 160 9.70 1.91 -0.30
C ASN A 160 9.10 3.22 -0.85
N GLY A 161 8.91 3.26 -2.18
CA GLY A 161 8.36 4.40 -2.90
C GLY A 161 6.84 4.34 -3.10
N GLY A 162 6.41 4.58 -4.34
CA GLY A 162 5.02 4.84 -4.70
C GLY A 162 4.22 3.63 -5.19
N SER A 163 3.08 3.94 -5.82
CA SER A 163 2.08 2.97 -6.25
C SER A 163 2.58 2.04 -7.37
N PHE A 164 2.08 0.80 -7.38
CA PHE A 164 2.33 -0.17 -8.44
C PHE A 164 1.17 -1.18 -8.56
N ASP A 165 1.02 -1.84 -9.72
CA ASP A 165 0.08 -2.94 -9.88
C ASP A 165 0.69 -4.26 -9.38
N ASP A 166 -0.11 -5.00 -8.62
CA ASP A 166 0.34 -6.14 -7.82
C ASP A 166 -0.66 -7.31 -7.92
N PRO A 167 -0.86 -7.92 -9.11
CA PRO A 167 -1.90 -8.92 -9.31
C PRO A 167 -1.81 -10.07 -8.30
N GLU A 168 -2.95 -10.37 -7.65
CA GLU A 168 -3.10 -11.42 -6.62
C GLU A 168 -2.22 -11.23 -5.36
N GLY A 169 -1.62 -10.05 -5.16
CA GLY A 169 -0.58 -9.82 -4.15
C GLY A 169 0.76 -10.47 -4.50
N LEU A 170 0.96 -10.78 -5.79
CA LEU A 170 2.07 -11.56 -6.34
C LEU A 170 2.68 -10.89 -7.59
N GLY A 171 2.50 -9.58 -7.78
CA GLY A 171 3.07 -8.88 -8.93
C GLY A 171 4.61 -8.93 -8.94
N ASN A 172 5.18 -8.82 -10.13
CA ASN A 172 6.64 -8.84 -10.34
C ASN A 172 7.35 -7.55 -9.87
N GLY A 173 6.59 -6.51 -9.52
CA GLY A 173 7.09 -5.23 -9.01
C GLY A 173 7.53 -4.23 -10.08
N PHE A 174 7.33 -4.50 -11.37
CA PHE A 174 7.78 -3.64 -12.47
C PHE A 174 6.72 -2.62 -12.92
N ALA A 175 5.44 -2.89 -12.65
CA ALA A 175 4.32 -2.08 -13.11
C ALA A 175 4.01 -0.89 -12.19
N ALA A 176 4.85 0.15 -12.24
CA ALA A 176 4.59 1.42 -11.58
C ALA A 176 3.23 2.04 -11.97
N ILE A 177 2.61 2.77 -11.04
CA ILE A 177 1.37 3.53 -11.24
C ILE A 177 1.61 5.02 -10.95
N GLY A 178 1.06 5.88 -11.77
CA GLY A 178 1.29 7.32 -11.77
C GLY A 178 2.67 7.70 -12.28
N MET A 179 3.24 8.75 -11.71
CA MET A 179 4.53 9.36 -12.07
C MET A 179 5.65 8.98 -11.10
N ILE A 180 6.86 8.79 -11.64
CA ILE A 180 8.14 8.68 -10.91
C ILE A 180 9.11 9.72 -11.49
N ILE A 181 9.77 10.49 -10.63
CA ILE A 181 10.78 11.51 -10.97
C ILE A 181 12.05 11.24 -10.16
N SER A 182 13.22 11.36 -10.78
CA SER A 182 14.54 11.26 -10.14
C SER A 182 15.53 12.24 -10.79
N GLY A 183 16.32 12.98 -10.00
CA GLY A 183 17.21 14.06 -10.50
C GLY A 183 16.50 15.29 -11.10
N GLY A 184 15.17 15.27 -11.15
CA GLY A 184 14.31 16.20 -11.89
C GLY A 184 13.82 15.66 -13.24
N ASP A 185 14.28 14.48 -13.66
CA ASP A 185 13.79 13.80 -14.86
C ASP A 185 12.61 12.89 -14.54
N ILE A 186 11.54 12.99 -15.34
CA ILE A 186 10.42 12.03 -15.28
C ILE A 186 10.92 10.70 -15.86
N VAL A 187 11.16 9.72 -15.00
CA VAL A 187 11.64 8.38 -15.38
C VAL A 187 10.50 7.41 -15.69
N PHE A 188 9.28 7.72 -15.24
CA PHE A 188 8.05 7.01 -15.57
C PHE A 188 6.81 7.92 -15.44
N THR A 189 5.80 7.74 -16.29
CA THR A 189 4.43 8.21 -16.07
C THR A 189 3.43 7.32 -16.83
N ASP A 190 2.31 6.97 -16.19
CA ASP A 190 1.19 6.25 -16.84
C ASP A 190 0.08 7.18 -17.37
N GLN A 191 0.14 8.48 -17.07
CA GLN A 191 -0.75 9.53 -17.58
C GLN A 191 0.02 10.57 -18.42
N ASP A 192 -0.73 11.34 -19.20
CA ASP A 192 -0.25 12.60 -19.78
C ASP A 192 0.17 13.60 -18.68
N GLY A 193 1.24 14.36 -18.93
CA GLY A 193 1.83 15.28 -17.96
C GLY A 193 0.91 16.44 -17.51
N SER A 194 -0.15 16.76 -18.26
CA SER A 194 -1.16 17.75 -17.89
C SER A 194 -2.23 17.25 -16.91
N ILE A 195 -2.26 15.94 -16.61
CA ILE A 195 -3.24 15.34 -15.70
C ILE A 195 -2.68 15.41 -14.27
N PRO A 196 -3.31 16.15 -13.32
CA PRO A 196 -2.79 16.27 -11.97
C PRO A 196 -2.86 14.96 -11.19
N GLN A 197 -1.73 14.51 -10.64
CA GLN A 197 -1.57 13.25 -9.91
C GLN A 197 -1.31 13.52 -8.42
N HIS A 198 -1.53 12.52 -7.55
CA HIS A 198 -1.18 12.62 -6.13
C HIS A 198 0.30 12.27 -5.95
N ILE A 199 1.09 13.25 -5.51
CA ILE A 199 2.55 13.19 -5.46
C ILE A 199 3.05 13.22 -4.02
N VAL A 200 4.11 12.46 -3.78
CA VAL A 200 5.02 12.60 -2.63
C VAL A 200 6.45 12.68 -3.17
N GLY A 201 7.18 13.74 -2.83
CA GLY A 201 8.51 13.99 -3.39
C GLY A 201 9.27 15.15 -2.73
N PHE A 202 10.39 15.55 -3.29
CA PHE A 202 11.27 16.62 -2.82
C PHE A 202 11.71 17.54 -3.95
N THR A 203 11.84 18.84 -3.67
CA THR A 203 12.51 19.81 -4.55
C THR A 203 14.04 19.73 -4.43
N LYS A 204 14.76 20.35 -5.36
CA LYS A 204 16.24 20.46 -5.35
C LYS A 204 16.77 21.20 -4.12
N GLU A 205 15.94 22.05 -3.53
CA GLU A 205 16.20 22.76 -2.27
C GLU A 205 15.95 21.87 -1.04
N GLY A 206 15.31 20.72 -1.22
CA GLY A 206 14.97 19.73 -0.20
C GLY A 206 13.56 19.86 0.37
N ALA A 207 12.66 20.65 -0.23
CA ALA A 207 11.31 20.84 0.29
C ALA A 207 10.41 19.65 -0.05
N LEU A 208 9.83 19.00 0.96
CA LEU A 208 8.88 17.90 0.80
C LEU A 208 7.59 18.40 0.14
N VAL A 209 7.29 17.89 -1.04
CA VAL A 209 6.04 18.12 -1.79
C VAL A 209 5.07 16.97 -1.51
N VAL A 210 3.87 17.28 -1.02
CA VAL A 210 2.76 16.34 -0.82
C VAL A 210 1.43 17.00 -1.18
N GLY A 211 0.73 16.45 -2.19
CA GLY A 211 -0.56 16.96 -2.66
C GLY A 211 -0.85 16.57 -4.10
N LYS A 212 -1.79 17.27 -4.75
CA LYS A 212 -2.16 16.99 -6.14
C LYS A 212 -1.56 18.04 -7.09
N TYR A 213 -0.75 17.58 -8.04
CA TYR A 213 0.04 18.41 -8.94
C TYR A 213 0.16 17.79 -10.34
N ASP A 214 0.22 18.61 -11.38
CA ASP A 214 0.61 18.18 -12.74
C ASP A 214 2.14 18.32 -12.98
N ALA A 215 2.65 17.77 -14.08
CA ALA A 215 4.08 17.77 -14.38
C ALA A 215 4.68 19.18 -14.58
N PHE A 216 3.87 20.16 -14.99
CA PHE A 216 4.30 21.54 -15.19
C PHE A 216 4.38 22.27 -13.85
N GLU A 217 3.39 22.12 -12.96
CA GLU A 217 3.46 22.60 -11.58
C GLU A 217 4.69 22.03 -10.85
N LEU A 218 4.94 20.71 -10.95
CA LEU A 218 6.08 20.07 -10.29
C LEU A 218 7.43 20.60 -10.80
N ARG A 219 7.57 20.77 -12.13
CA ARG A 219 8.76 21.37 -12.75
C ARG A 219 8.98 22.80 -12.27
N ASP A 220 7.93 23.60 -12.25
CA ASP A 220 8.01 25.03 -11.88
C ASP A 220 8.21 25.22 -10.37
N MET A 221 7.88 24.21 -9.56
CA MET A 221 8.26 24.08 -8.15
C MET A 221 9.68 23.54 -7.92
N GLY A 222 10.43 23.20 -8.97
CA GLY A 222 11.81 22.72 -8.84
C GLY A 222 11.95 21.30 -8.28
N ILE A 223 10.98 20.41 -8.56
CA ILE A 223 11.05 18.99 -8.14
C ILE A 223 12.35 18.33 -8.61
N SER A 224 12.91 17.45 -7.78
CA SER A 224 13.99 16.51 -8.16
C SER A 224 13.54 15.06 -8.05
N GLU A 225 12.90 14.71 -6.95
CA GLU A 225 12.63 13.33 -6.58
C GLU A 225 11.13 13.19 -6.30
N ALA A 226 10.42 12.24 -6.92
CA ALA A 226 8.99 12.05 -6.65
C ALA A 226 8.48 10.65 -6.99
N VAL A 227 7.43 10.24 -6.28
CA VAL A 227 6.61 9.07 -6.59
C VAL A 227 5.13 9.41 -6.41
N SER A 228 4.24 8.64 -7.03
CA SER A 228 2.79 8.85 -6.90
C SER A 228 2.17 8.02 -5.78
N PHE A 229 1.68 8.68 -4.72
CA PHE A 229 0.98 8.05 -3.59
C PHE A 229 0.05 9.02 -2.83
N TYR A 230 -0.87 8.47 -2.03
CA TYR A 230 -1.90 9.19 -1.28
C TYR A 230 -2.34 8.41 -0.02
N PRO A 231 -3.01 9.03 0.97
CA PRO A 231 -3.30 10.46 1.10
C PRO A 231 -2.19 11.26 1.79
N ARG A 232 -2.32 12.59 1.72
CA ARG A 232 -1.67 13.53 2.63
C ARG A 232 -2.23 13.37 4.05
N LEU A 233 -1.37 13.53 5.06
CA LEU A 233 -1.71 13.45 6.48
C LEU A 233 -1.69 14.84 7.17
N ILE A 234 -0.70 15.67 6.85
CA ILE A 234 -0.50 16.99 7.47
C ILE A 234 -0.35 18.03 6.37
N ALA A 235 -1.05 19.16 6.53
CA ALA A 235 -0.96 20.32 5.63
C ALA A 235 -0.60 21.59 6.40
N ASN A 236 0.57 22.17 6.10
CA ASN A 236 0.99 23.48 6.60
C ASN A 236 0.84 23.60 8.14
N GLY A 237 1.30 22.57 8.87
CA GLY A 237 1.21 22.43 10.33
C GLY A 237 -0.12 21.87 10.88
N LYS A 238 -1.11 21.60 10.04
CA LYS A 238 -2.48 21.21 10.45
C LYS A 238 -2.72 19.71 10.22
N PRO A 239 -3.36 18.97 11.16
CA PRO A 239 -3.88 17.63 10.90
C PRO A 239 -5.00 17.66 9.86
N LEU A 240 -5.01 16.69 8.95
CA LEU A 240 -6.14 16.47 8.03
C LEU A 240 -7.14 15.43 8.56
N ILE A 241 -6.69 14.52 9.43
CA ILE A 241 -7.51 13.53 10.13
C ILE A 241 -7.81 14.05 11.54
N THR A 242 -8.92 14.78 11.66
CA THR A 242 -9.41 15.39 12.91
C THR A 242 -10.34 14.47 13.72
N SER A 243 -10.86 13.40 13.12
CA SER A 243 -11.77 12.43 13.75
C SER A 243 -11.64 11.03 13.12
N GLY A 244 -12.01 9.99 13.86
CA GLY A 244 -11.91 8.60 13.40
C GLY A 244 -10.47 8.08 13.38
N ASP A 245 -10.19 7.06 12.57
CA ASP A 245 -8.86 6.47 12.41
C ASP A 245 -8.16 6.84 11.08
N GLY A 246 -8.90 7.55 10.20
CA GLY A 246 -8.52 7.85 8.82
C GLY A 246 -9.30 7.07 7.75
N GLY A 247 -10.21 6.16 8.13
CA GLY A 247 -11.07 5.41 7.19
C GLY A 247 -10.32 4.35 6.39
N TRP A 248 -9.11 4.00 6.82
CA TRP A 248 -8.19 3.09 6.14
C TRP A 248 -7.83 1.86 7.01
N GLY A 249 -8.43 1.74 8.20
CA GLY A 249 -8.21 0.63 9.12
C GLY A 249 -6.77 0.51 9.64
N ARG A 250 -6.44 -0.68 10.17
CA ARG A 250 -5.08 -1.02 10.62
C ARG A 250 -4.34 -1.83 9.55
N ALA A 251 -3.15 -1.37 9.16
CA ALA A 251 -2.28 -2.07 8.22
C ALA A 251 -0.80 -1.72 8.49
N PRO A 252 0.16 -2.46 7.89
CA PRO A 252 1.50 -1.94 7.70
C PRO A 252 1.45 -0.63 6.92
N ARG A 253 2.27 0.35 7.31
CA ARG A 253 2.29 1.71 6.74
C ARG A 253 3.73 2.13 6.45
N THR A 254 3.92 2.85 5.35
CA THR A 254 5.10 3.67 5.10
C THR A 254 4.60 5.10 4.91
N ALA A 255 5.28 6.08 5.50
CA ALA A 255 4.94 7.48 5.35
C ALA A 255 6.17 8.37 5.53
N VAL A 256 6.08 9.60 5.03
CA VAL A 256 7.14 10.61 5.13
C VAL A 256 6.57 11.95 5.62
N GLY A 257 7.35 12.64 6.44
CA GLY A 257 7.03 13.97 6.93
C GLY A 257 8.27 14.85 7.05
N GLN A 258 8.11 16.17 6.97
CA GLN A 258 9.20 17.14 7.11
C GLN A 258 8.90 18.19 8.19
N LYS A 259 9.88 18.46 9.03
CA LYS A 259 9.88 19.49 10.08
C LYS A 259 10.27 20.85 9.49
N ALA A 260 9.92 21.94 10.18
CA ALA A 260 10.20 23.31 9.73
C ALA A 260 11.70 23.66 9.57
N ASP A 261 12.60 22.90 10.20
CA ASP A 261 14.06 23.00 10.05
C ASP A 261 14.64 22.17 8.89
N GLY A 262 13.78 21.52 8.10
CA GLY A 262 14.15 20.70 6.95
C GLY A 262 14.35 19.22 7.25
N THR A 263 14.47 18.81 8.52
CA THR A 263 14.63 17.39 8.88
C THR A 263 13.46 16.57 8.38
N VAL A 264 13.76 15.52 7.62
CA VAL A 264 12.78 14.54 7.14
C VAL A 264 12.68 13.39 8.13
N ILE A 265 11.49 12.84 8.27
CA ILE A 265 11.21 11.64 9.05
C ILE A 265 10.42 10.68 8.17
N PHE A 266 10.98 9.50 7.92
CA PHE A 266 10.23 8.35 7.41
C PHE A 266 9.72 7.52 8.58
N ILE A 267 8.48 7.04 8.51
CA ILE A 267 7.87 6.12 9.47
C ILE A 267 7.47 4.85 8.73
N VAL A 268 7.96 3.69 9.18
CA VAL A 268 7.67 2.38 8.61
C VAL A 268 7.18 1.43 9.69
N ILE A 269 5.96 0.93 9.54
CA ILE A 269 5.20 0.17 10.54
C ILE A 269 4.95 -1.25 10.02
N ASP A 270 5.39 -2.26 10.77
CA ASP A 270 5.03 -3.67 10.56
C ASP A 270 3.52 -3.88 10.75
N GLY A 271 2.92 -4.93 10.18
CA GLY A 271 1.50 -5.21 10.39
C GLY A 271 1.03 -6.53 9.80
N ARG A 272 -0.26 -6.86 10.00
CA ARG A 272 -0.89 -8.15 9.59
C ARG A 272 -0.18 -9.39 10.18
N GLN A 273 0.55 -9.22 11.29
CA GLN A 273 1.41 -10.24 11.91
C GLN A 273 1.09 -10.39 13.41
N SER A 274 1.62 -11.42 14.06
CA SER A 274 1.36 -11.67 15.50
C SER A 274 2.08 -10.69 16.43
N HIS A 275 3.17 -10.05 15.99
CA HIS A 275 3.90 -9.04 16.77
C HIS A 275 3.47 -7.59 16.47
N SER A 276 2.74 -7.36 15.38
CA SER A 276 2.21 -6.07 14.96
C SER A 276 0.96 -6.26 14.11
N VAL A 277 -0.17 -5.67 14.52
CA VAL A 277 -1.41 -5.63 13.72
C VAL A 277 -1.27 -4.58 12.62
N GLY A 278 -0.65 -3.45 12.93
CA GLY A 278 -0.46 -2.31 12.04
C GLY A 278 -1.13 -1.03 12.54
N ALA A 279 -0.69 0.11 12.00
CA ALA A 279 -1.17 1.44 12.38
C ALA A 279 -2.35 1.92 11.53
N THR A 280 -3.15 2.79 12.13
CA THR A 280 -4.15 3.62 11.43
C THR A 280 -3.46 4.86 10.85
N LEU A 281 -4.12 5.53 9.88
CA LEU A 281 -3.54 6.76 9.32
C LEU A 281 -3.45 7.88 10.36
N LYS A 282 -4.42 7.94 11.30
CA LYS A 282 -4.37 8.91 12.39
C LYS A 282 -3.19 8.66 13.33
N GLU A 283 -2.86 7.41 13.67
CA GLU A 283 -1.68 7.12 14.49
C GLU A 283 -0.38 7.60 13.83
N VAL A 284 -0.23 7.40 12.52
CA VAL A 284 0.95 7.89 11.77
C VAL A 284 0.98 9.42 11.71
N GLN A 285 -0.17 10.08 11.50
CA GLN A 285 -0.28 11.53 11.57
C GLN A 285 0.10 12.06 12.97
N ASP A 286 -0.41 11.44 14.03
CA ASP A 286 -0.20 11.88 15.40
C ASP A 286 1.28 11.72 15.84
N LEU A 287 1.97 10.68 15.35
CA LEU A 287 3.42 10.54 15.52
C LEU A 287 4.20 11.69 14.86
N PHE A 288 3.86 12.05 13.63
CA PHE A 288 4.50 13.18 12.94
C PHE A 288 4.23 14.52 13.64
N LEU A 289 3.00 14.75 14.13
CA LEU A 289 2.66 15.96 14.89
C LEU A 289 3.46 16.06 16.20
N ALA A 290 3.71 14.94 16.88
CA ALA A 290 4.53 14.89 18.09
C ALA A 290 6.01 15.27 17.83
N GLU A 291 6.52 15.01 16.63
CA GLU A 291 7.87 15.40 16.18
C GLU A 291 7.93 16.84 15.60
N GLY A 292 6.80 17.56 15.53
CA GLY A 292 6.74 18.93 14.98
C GLY A 292 6.79 19.01 13.45
N VAL A 293 6.35 17.96 12.75
CA VAL A 293 6.25 17.92 11.28
C VAL A 293 5.16 18.86 10.76
N ILE A 294 5.47 19.61 9.70
CA ILE A 294 4.55 20.60 9.11
C ILE A 294 3.90 20.15 7.79
N ASN A 295 4.45 19.16 7.10
CA ASN A 295 3.83 18.51 5.94
C ASN A 295 4.16 17.02 5.97
N ALA A 296 3.18 16.16 5.66
CA ALA A 296 3.36 14.71 5.66
C ALA A 296 2.40 13.99 4.70
N GLY A 297 2.83 12.86 4.14
CA GLY A 297 2.05 11.99 3.25
C GLY A 297 2.42 10.52 3.41
N ASN A 298 1.53 9.63 2.96
CA ASN A 298 1.81 8.19 2.92
C ASN A 298 2.64 7.81 1.69
N LEU A 299 3.33 6.68 1.80
CA LEU A 299 3.98 5.94 0.71
C LEU A 299 3.36 4.53 0.66
N ASP A 300 3.79 3.67 -0.26
CA ASP A 300 3.14 2.34 -0.39
C ASP A 300 3.21 1.52 0.91
N GLY A 301 2.18 0.71 1.14
CA GLY A 301 1.92 0.10 2.44
C GLY A 301 1.90 -1.42 2.41
N GLY A 302 1.39 -2.00 3.50
CA GLY A 302 1.01 -3.41 3.49
C GLY A 302 2.20 -4.37 3.32
N ALA A 303 2.27 -5.01 2.16
CA ALA A 303 3.33 -5.99 1.89
C ALA A 303 4.66 -5.31 1.49
N SER A 304 4.62 -4.04 1.10
CA SER A 304 5.76 -3.25 0.62
C SER A 304 6.45 -2.43 1.70
N SER A 305 5.92 -2.39 2.93
CA SER A 305 6.45 -1.54 4.01
C SER A 305 7.81 -2.00 4.53
N GLU A 306 8.85 -1.45 3.93
CA GLU A 306 10.24 -1.87 4.04
C GLU A 306 11.13 -0.70 4.48
N LEU A 307 12.04 -0.96 5.41
CA LEU A 307 13.11 -0.05 5.81
C LEU A 307 14.43 -0.82 5.86
N VAL A 308 15.41 -0.34 5.10
CA VAL A 308 16.75 -0.90 4.94
C VAL A 308 17.78 0.10 5.45
N TYR A 309 18.84 -0.40 6.07
CA TYR A 309 20.00 0.38 6.52
C TYR A 309 21.30 -0.31 6.12
N LYS A 310 22.37 0.47 5.94
CA LYS A 310 23.74 0.02 5.72
C LYS A 310 24.68 1.01 6.41
N GLY A 311 25.34 0.59 7.48
CA GLY A 311 26.37 1.39 8.13
C GLY A 311 27.66 1.41 7.33
N ASP A 312 28.56 2.36 7.64
CA ASP A 312 29.81 2.56 6.89
C ASP A 312 30.78 1.36 6.95
N GLU A 313 30.64 0.48 7.96
CA GLU A 313 31.42 -0.76 8.11
C GLU A 313 30.71 -2.02 7.56
N ASP A 314 29.46 -1.92 7.09
CA ASP A 314 28.67 -3.08 6.64
C ASP A 314 28.97 -3.44 5.17
N GLU A 315 29.35 -4.70 4.89
CA GLU A 315 29.49 -5.18 3.50
C GLU A 315 28.15 -5.22 2.75
N GLN A 316 27.04 -5.52 3.46
CA GLN A 316 25.70 -5.73 2.90
C GLN A 316 24.64 -5.01 3.73
N SER A 317 23.58 -4.54 3.06
CA SER A 317 22.47 -3.86 3.70
C SER A 317 21.59 -4.80 4.54
N MET A 318 20.98 -4.24 5.59
CA MET A 318 20.11 -4.94 6.52
C MET A 318 18.66 -4.46 6.38
N LEU A 319 17.74 -5.36 6.03
CA LEU A 319 16.30 -5.13 6.17
C LEU A 319 15.92 -5.12 7.66
N LEU A 320 15.46 -3.97 8.15
CA LEU A 320 15.20 -3.75 9.57
C LEU A 320 13.73 -3.95 9.98
N THR A 321 12.77 -3.81 9.06
CA THR A 321 11.35 -4.15 9.29
C THR A 321 11.03 -5.61 8.97
N LYS A 322 9.77 -6.02 9.16
CA LYS A 322 9.28 -7.38 8.83
C LYS A 322 8.09 -7.26 7.87
N PRO A 323 8.32 -7.22 6.55
CA PRO A 323 7.25 -7.06 5.56
C PRO A 323 6.14 -8.10 5.71
N SER A 324 4.89 -7.70 5.44
CA SER A 324 3.73 -8.60 5.56
C SER A 324 3.58 -9.59 4.39
N SER A 325 4.49 -9.52 3.41
CA SER A 325 4.66 -10.51 2.34
C SER A 325 5.02 -11.90 2.90
N ARG A 326 4.33 -12.94 2.42
CA ARG A 326 4.59 -14.34 2.79
C ARG A 326 5.92 -14.90 2.26
N TYR A 327 6.61 -14.17 1.37
CA TYR A 327 7.90 -14.56 0.79
C TYR A 327 9.07 -13.67 1.26
N GLY A 328 8.82 -12.81 2.26
CA GLY A 328 9.78 -11.81 2.70
C GLY A 328 9.82 -10.60 1.76
N GLU A 329 10.97 -9.94 1.70
CA GLU A 329 11.18 -8.68 0.96
C GLU A 329 10.68 -8.74 -0.49
N ARG A 330 9.93 -7.70 -0.87
CA ARG A 330 9.20 -7.60 -2.12
C ARG A 330 10.04 -6.90 -3.20
N ARG A 331 9.70 -7.16 -4.47
CA ARG A 331 10.23 -6.42 -5.62
C ARG A 331 9.33 -5.22 -5.89
N LEU A 332 9.91 -4.03 -6.02
CA LEU A 332 9.20 -2.76 -6.10
C LEU A 332 9.77 -1.89 -7.25
N PRO A 333 8.98 -0.97 -7.84
CA PRO A 333 9.45 -0.12 -8.93
C PRO A 333 10.11 1.18 -8.45
N SER A 334 9.99 1.52 -7.17
CA SER A 334 10.64 2.71 -6.61
C SER A 334 10.97 2.54 -5.12
N ALA A 335 12.07 3.17 -4.70
CA ALA A 335 12.46 3.35 -3.31
C ALA A 335 13.03 4.76 -3.11
N PHE A 336 12.79 5.37 -1.95
CA PHE A 336 13.52 6.56 -1.50
C PHE A 336 14.78 6.10 -0.76
N LEU A 337 15.94 6.38 -1.34
CA LEU A 337 17.26 6.00 -0.82
C LEU A 337 18.05 7.24 -0.38
N VAL A 338 18.99 7.07 0.56
CA VAL A 338 19.79 8.15 1.16
C VAL A 338 21.28 7.97 0.83
N TYR A 339 21.94 9.04 0.38
CA TYR A 339 23.34 9.07 -0.07
C TYR A 339 24.13 10.21 0.59
N ASP A 340 25.45 10.03 0.78
CA ASP A 340 26.32 11.18 1.09
C ASP A 340 26.46 12.12 -0.12
N ASP A 341 26.86 11.57 -1.28
CA ASP A 341 26.91 12.27 -2.56
C ASP A 341 25.81 11.73 -3.50
N PRO A 342 24.58 12.30 -3.47
CA PRO A 342 23.52 11.93 -4.39
C PRO A 342 23.83 12.31 -5.85
N GLU A 343 24.69 13.29 -6.13
CA GLU A 343 25.00 13.70 -7.51
C GLU A 343 25.93 12.71 -8.23
N SER A 344 26.56 11.79 -7.48
CA SER A 344 27.26 10.63 -8.04
C SER A 344 26.36 9.55 -8.64
N VAL A 345 25.06 9.52 -8.29
CA VAL A 345 24.11 8.46 -8.67
C VAL A 345 22.90 8.99 -9.44
N GLN A 346 22.41 8.18 -10.40
CA GLN A 346 21.25 8.47 -11.24
C GLN A 346 20.36 7.23 -11.36
N ALA A 347 19.04 7.43 -11.32
CA ALA A 347 18.09 6.34 -11.55
C ALA A 347 18.14 5.86 -13.00
N ILE A 348 17.96 4.55 -13.20
CA ILE A 348 17.92 3.95 -14.53
C ILE A 348 16.53 4.22 -15.13
N ARG A 349 16.50 4.76 -16.36
CA ARG A 349 15.28 5.00 -17.14
C ARG A 349 14.72 3.69 -17.70
N ILE A 350 14.40 2.74 -16.82
CA ILE A 350 14.21 1.31 -17.14
C ILE A 350 12.92 1.01 -17.95
N TRP A 351 12.03 2.01 -18.10
CA TRP A 351 10.82 1.92 -18.93
C TRP A 351 10.96 2.62 -20.30
N ASP A 352 12.07 3.29 -20.60
CA ASP A 352 12.28 3.91 -21.92
C ASP A 352 12.29 2.83 -23.01
N GLY A 353 11.38 2.96 -23.99
CA GLY A 353 11.21 1.97 -25.07
C GLY A 353 10.38 0.73 -24.69
N VAL A 354 9.73 0.70 -23.52
CA VAL A 354 8.85 -0.40 -23.10
C VAL A 354 7.41 -0.14 -23.53
N ASP A 355 7.04 -0.59 -24.74
CA ASP A 355 5.68 -0.43 -25.31
C ASP A 355 4.55 -1.05 -24.46
N LYS A 356 4.88 -2.09 -23.68
CA LYS A 356 3.94 -2.83 -22.83
C LYS A 356 4.63 -3.28 -21.55
N ILE A 357 4.00 -2.96 -20.44
CA ILE A 357 4.40 -3.39 -19.11
C ILE A 357 3.54 -4.59 -18.72
N ASP A 358 4.19 -5.66 -18.26
CA ASP A 358 3.51 -6.78 -17.60
C ASP A 358 3.71 -6.64 -16.08
N ALA A 359 2.62 -6.70 -15.32
CA ALA A 359 2.60 -6.64 -13.86
C ALA A 359 2.90 -8.01 -13.21
N GLY A 360 2.88 -9.11 -13.96
CA GLY A 360 3.12 -10.46 -13.44
C GLY A 360 1.96 -10.97 -12.59
N GLY A 361 2.23 -11.92 -11.70
CA GLY A 361 1.26 -12.47 -10.75
C GLY A 361 1.60 -13.90 -10.32
N SER A 362 0.57 -14.71 -10.03
CA SER A 362 0.77 -16.12 -9.66
C SER A 362 1.36 -17.01 -10.75
N TYR A 363 1.53 -16.52 -11.99
CA TYR A 363 2.04 -17.30 -13.12
C TYR A 363 3.55 -17.12 -13.38
N ASP A 364 4.18 -16.05 -12.89
CA ASP A 364 5.62 -15.77 -13.05
C ASP A 364 6.38 -15.70 -11.71
N HIS A 365 5.72 -15.33 -10.60
CA HIS A 365 6.35 -15.19 -9.28
C HIS A 365 7.08 -16.49 -8.82
N PRO A 366 8.43 -16.51 -8.77
CA PRO A 366 9.19 -17.77 -8.75
C PRO A 366 9.07 -18.53 -7.42
N GLU A 367 8.96 -17.83 -6.29
CA GLU A 367 8.72 -18.42 -4.97
C GLU A 367 7.36 -19.14 -4.90
N TYR A 368 6.32 -18.59 -5.53
CA TYR A 368 5.01 -19.23 -5.64
C TYR A 368 5.03 -20.43 -6.58
N LEU A 369 5.66 -20.29 -7.76
CA LEU A 369 5.81 -21.40 -8.71
C LEU A 369 6.56 -22.58 -8.07
N LYS A 370 7.63 -22.31 -7.32
CA LYS A 370 8.36 -23.31 -6.52
C LYS A 370 7.44 -23.96 -5.48
N GLU A 371 6.66 -23.16 -4.74
CA GLU A 371 5.69 -23.68 -3.77
C GLU A 371 4.65 -24.61 -4.43
N GLN A 372 4.14 -24.26 -5.61
CA GLN A 372 3.19 -25.10 -6.35
C GLN A 372 3.85 -26.38 -6.91
N ALA A 373 5.11 -26.31 -7.35
CA ALA A 373 5.86 -27.48 -7.78
C ALA A 373 6.08 -28.46 -6.60
N GLU A 374 6.49 -27.96 -5.44
CA GLU A 374 6.62 -28.77 -4.22
C GLU A 374 5.28 -29.36 -3.76
N ARG A 375 4.19 -28.57 -3.79
CA ARG A 375 2.83 -29.05 -3.47
C ARG A 375 2.37 -30.16 -4.42
N LYS A 376 2.69 -30.08 -5.71
CA LYS A 376 2.40 -31.14 -6.70
C LYS A 376 3.25 -32.40 -6.46
N ALA A 377 4.55 -32.24 -6.19
CA ALA A 377 5.45 -33.36 -5.91
C ALA A 377 5.11 -34.10 -4.59
N LYS A 378 4.49 -33.41 -3.62
CA LYS A 378 4.03 -33.97 -2.34
C LYS A 378 2.62 -34.58 -2.38
N GLN A 379 1.89 -34.46 -3.49
CA GLN A 379 0.61 -35.16 -3.67
C GLN A 379 0.86 -36.63 -4.04
N PRO A 380 0.17 -37.61 -3.42
CA PRO A 380 0.25 -38.99 -3.85
C PRO A 380 -0.25 -39.11 -5.30
N ALA A 381 0.48 -39.87 -6.12
CA ALA A 381 0.15 -40.04 -7.53
C ALA A 381 -1.31 -40.49 -7.68
N ALA A 382 -2.08 -39.74 -8.50
CA ALA A 382 -3.49 -40.01 -8.70
C ALA A 382 -3.68 -41.46 -9.17
N ILE A 383 -4.47 -42.24 -8.41
CA ILE A 383 -4.78 -43.64 -8.76
C ILE A 383 -5.30 -43.65 -10.21
N PRO A 384 -4.65 -44.38 -11.13
CA PRO A 384 -5.03 -44.32 -12.54
C PRO A 384 -6.48 -44.78 -12.68
N LYS A 385 -7.35 -43.92 -13.24
CA LYS A 385 -8.71 -44.31 -13.57
C LYS A 385 -8.66 -45.57 -14.44
N PRO A 386 -9.40 -46.64 -14.12
CA PRO A 386 -9.43 -47.82 -14.96
C PRO A 386 -9.88 -47.42 -16.37
N LYS A 387 -9.18 -47.92 -17.39
CA LYS A 387 -9.57 -47.73 -18.79
C LYS A 387 -10.94 -48.37 -19.01
N THR A 388 -11.97 -47.56 -19.21
CA THR A 388 -13.20 -48.02 -19.85
C THR A 388 -12.89 -48.36 -21.29
N GLU A 389 -13.03 -49.62 -21.66
CA GLU A 389 -12.97 -50.05 -23.06
C GLU A 389 -14.14 -49.44 -23.86
N PRO A 390 -13.95 -49.18 -25.17
CA PRO A 390 -14.99 -48.59 -26.00
C PRO A 390 -16.10 -49.62 -26.28
N SER A 391 -17.22 -49.51 -25.55
CA SER A 391 -18.44 -50.25 -25.88
C SER A 391 -19.01 -49.77 -27.23
N SER A 392 -19.42 -50.71 -28.08
CA SER A 392 -19.86 -50.42 -29.45
C SER A 392 -21.29 -49.86 -29.50
N THR A 393 -21.48 -48.84 -30.34
CA THR A 393 -22.75 -48.14 -30.57
C THR A 393 -23.80 -49.03 -31.25
N PRO A 394 -25.08 -48.90 -30.86
CA PRO A 394 -26.19 -49.15 -31.77
C PRO A 394 -27.12 -47.92 -31.95
N GLY A 395 -27.34 -47.55 -33.21
CA GLY A 395 -28.60 -47.03 -33.77
C GLY A 395 -29.35 -45.88 -33.07
N THR A 396 -29.26 -44.67 -33.62
CA THR A 396 -30.17 -43.56 -33.33
C THR A 396 -31.62 -43.89 -33.71
N ALA A 397 -32.57 -43.70 -32.80
CA ALA A 397 -34.02 -43.75 -33.09
C ALA A 397 -34.79 -42.63 -32.36
N LYS A 398 -35.92 -42.21 -32.95
CA LYS A 398 -36.70 -41.01 -32.60
C LYS A 398 -37.73 -41.29 -31.49
N PRO A 399 -38.02 -40.34 -30.57
CA PRO A 399 -39.03 -40.55 -29.52
C PRO A 399 -40.47 -40.39 -30.02
N THR A 400 -41.36 -41.28 -29.55
CA THR A 400 -42.83 -41.13 -29.66
C THR A 400 -43.53 -41.76 -28.44
N GLU A 401 -44.32 -40.92 -27.75
CA GLU A 401 -45.50 -41.12 -26.88
C GLU A 401 -45.88 -42.42 -26.10
N THR A 402 -46.68 -42.14 -25.05
CA THR A 402 -47.82 -42.91 -24.49
C THR A 402 -47.65 -44.00 -23.40
N THR A 403 -48.19 -43.65 -22.22
CA THR A 403 -49.19 -44.42 -21.43
C THR A 403 -48.73 -45.45 -20.38
N LYS A 404 -49.26 -45.23 -19.15
CA LYS A 404 -49.68 -46.14 -18.05
C LYS A 404 -49.20 -47.62 -18.11
N THR A 405 -48.81 -48.27 -17.01
CA THR A 405 -49.58 -48.35 -15.74
C THR A 405 -48.69 -48.86 -14.58
N ALA A 406 -49.11 -48.63 -13.33
CA ALA A 406 -48.61 -49.30 -12.11
C ALA A 406 -49.33 -50.68 -11.90
N PRO A 407 -49.25 -51.41 -10.75
CA PRO A 407 -48.45 -51.19 -9.53
C PRO A 407 -47.81 -52.46 -8.89
N ALA A 408 -47.06 -52.24 -7.80
CA ALA A 408 -46.84 -53.19 -6.67
C ALA A 408 -46.00 -54.46 -6.97
N LYS A 409 -45.57 -55.31 -6.02
CA LYS A 409 -45.64 -55.32 -4.53
C LYS A 409 -44.57 -56.29 -3.97
N SER A 410 -44.18 -56.15 -2.69
CA SER A 410 -43.68 -57.27 -1.83
C SER A 410 -42.28 -57.86 -2.20
N THR A 411 -41.50 -58.54 -1.33
CA THR A 411 -41.51 -58.74 0.15
C THR A 411 -40.08 -59.02 0.69
N THR A 412 -39.98 -59.30 2.00
CA THR A 412 -38.98 -60.04 2.81
C THR A 412 -38.04 -61.08 2.13
N ASP A 413 -36.93 -61.57 2.72
CA ASP A 413 -36.44 -61.56 4.13
C ASP A 413 -34.90 -61.78 4.29
N THR A 414 -34.31 -61.36 5.43
CA THR A 414 -33.55 -62.16 6.45
C THR A 414 -32.92 -63.51 6.01
N LYS A 415 -31.65 -63.95 6.30
CA LYS A 415 -30.64 -63.68 7.37
C LYS A 415 -29.26 -64.36 7.09
N ALA A 416 -28.20 -63.95 7.83
CA ALA A 416 -27.06 -64.80 8.36
C ALA A 416 -26.12 -65.54 7.38
N THR A 417 -24.89 -66.00 7.73
CA THR A 417 -23.82 -65.66 8.73
C THR A 417 -22.45 -66.09 8.11
N ASP A 418 -21.27 -65.70 8.60
CA ASP A 418 -20.47 -66.35 9.67
C ASP A 418 -19.23 -65.45 9.99
N ALA A 419 -18.87 -65.22 11.28
CA ALA A 419 -17.82 -65.93 12.05
C ALA A 419 -16.40 -65.84 11.41
N LYS A 420 -15.30 -65.42 12.07
CA LYS A 420 -14.67 -65.77 13.38
C LYS A 420 -13.47 -64.80 13.62
N THR A 421 -12.86 -64.53 14.79
CA THR A 421 -13.05 -64.85 16.23
C THR A 421 -12.32 -63.76 17.09
N ALA A 422 -12.41 -63.81 18.42
CA ALA A 422 -11.50 -63.15 19.39
C ALA A 422 -11.23 -64.15 20.57
N PRO A 423 -10.29 -63.95 21.53
CA PRO A 423 -10.16 -62.78 22.43
C PRO A 423 -8.69 -62.20 22.38
N ALA A 424 -8.02 -61.59 23.38
CA ALA A 424 -8.23 -61.48 24.83
C ALA A 424 -7.54 -60.30 25.56
N THR A 425 -7.77 -60.29 26.87
CA THR A 425 -7.33 -59.42 28.00
C THR A 425 -5.92 -59.76 28.55
N LYS A 426 -5.22 -59.00 29.43
CA LYS A 426 -5.54 -57.97 30.48
C LYS A 426 -4.23 -57.14 30.77
N THR A 427 -3.99 -56.25 31.77
CA THR A 427 -4.60 -55.88 33.08
C THR A 427 -4.21 -54.44 33.52
N ASP A 428 -4.98 -53.87 34.47
CA ASP A 428 -4.75 -52.63 35.26
C ASP A 428 -3.79 -52.87 36.49
N PRO A 429 -3.53 -51.96 37.49
CA PRO A 429 -4.21 -50.67 37.80
C PRO A 429 -3.44 -49.47 38.50
N LYS A 430 -4.17 -48.32 38.59
CA LYS A 430 -4.33 -47.37 39.74
C LYS A 430 -3.34 -46.21 40.07
N ASN A 431 -3.96 -45.01 40.25
CA ASN A 431 -3.70 -43.91 41.23
C ASN A 431 -2.31 -43.22 41.30
N SER A 432 -2.13 -42.02 41.87
CA SER A 432 -2.92 -40.76 42.08
C SER A 432 -1.88 -39.67 42.51
N THR A 433 -2.08 -38.34 42.59
CA THR A 433 -3.01 -37.53 43.41
C THR A 433 -2.64 -36.03 43.21
N ALA A 434 -3.42 -35.05 43.70
CA ALA A 434 -3.01 -33.64 43.89
C ALA A 434 -3.42 -33.15 45.30
N PRO A 435 -2.75 -32.14 45.88
CA PRO A 435 -3.44 -30.88 46.23
C PRO A 435 -2.53 -29.62 46.10
N ALA A 436 -2.79 -28.54 46.86
CA ALA A 436 -2.31 -27.17 46.57
C ALA A 436 -1.96 -26.30 47.81
N ALA A 437 -1.37 -25.12 47.53
CA ALA A 437 -1.31 -23.87 48.31
C ALA A 437 -0.37 -23.72 49.54
N GLY A 438 0.15 -22.49 49.72
CA GLY A 438 1.01 -22.00 50.81
C GLY A 438 2.36 -21.44 50.28
N SER A 439 2.83 -20.19 50.46
CA SER A 439 2.65 -19.07 51.42
C SER A 439 3.66 -19.01 52.57
N THR A 440 4.72 -18.19 52.47
CA THR A 440 5.15 -17.14 53.46
C THR A 440 6.45 -16.41 53.05
N ALA A 441 6.73 -15.28 53.74
CA ALA A 441 7.96 -14.45 53.90
C ALA A 441 9.31 -14.89 53.28
N GLY A 442 10.29 -14.03 52.97
CA GLY A 442 10.67 -12.66 53.40
C GLY A 442 12.23 -12.56 53.34
N THR A 443 12.95 -11.45 53.61
CA THR A 443 12.61 -10.16 54.24
C THR A 443 13.73 -9.12 53.98
N THR A 444 13.40 -7.83 53.70
CA THR A 444 14.26 -6.59 53.79
C THR A 444 15.58 -6.51 52.98
N GLY A 445 16.11 -5.34 52.62
CA GLY A 445 15.74 -3.90 52.81
C GLY A 445 16.93 -3.02 52.37
N SER A 446 16.96 -1.68 52.48
CA SER A 446 15.99 -0.62 52.81
C SER A 446 16.57 0.74 52.36
N GLY A 447 15.75 1.76 52.02
CA GLY A 447 16.25 3.04 51.48
C GLY A 447 15.19 4.14 51.28
N THR A 448 14.69 4.71 52.37
CA THR A 448 13.70 5.81 52.46
C THR A 448 14.32 7.21 52.18
N ALA A 449 13.64 8.35 52.02
CA ALA A 449 12.21 8.74 52.14
C ALA A 449 11.89 10.03 51.34
N GLY A 450 10.60 10.36 51.20
CA GLY A 450 10.10 11.70 50.79
C GLY A 450 8.59 11.72 50.58
N THR A 451 7.83 12.48 51.38
CA THR A 451 6.35 12.38 51.46
C THR A 451 5.61 13.70 51.17
N GLY A 452 4.43 13.59 50.55
CA GLY A 452 3.42 14.67 50.47
C GLY A 452 2.04 14.11 50.15
N THR A 453 1.03 14.40 50.98
CA THR A 453 -0.32 13.82 50.89
C THR A 453 -1.41 14.88 50.95
N SER A 454 -2.48 14.72 50.16
CA SER A 454 -3.87 15.00 50.56
C SER A 454 -4.86 14.62 49.46
N SER A 455 -6.05 14.16 49.88
CA SER A 455 -7.26 14.01 49.07
C SER A 455 -8.44 13.84 50.05
N PRO A 456 -9.61 14.43 49.75
CA PRO A 456 -10.81 13.62 49.72
C PRO A 456 -11.78 13.98 48.58
N ALA A 457 -12.80 13.13 48.39
CA ALA A 457 -13.90 13.27 47.45
C ALA A 457 -15.25 13.06 48.18
N PRO A 458 -16.42 13.00 47.52
CA PRO A 458 -16.91 13.78 46.37
C PRO A 458 -18.19 14.59 46.75
N GLY A 459 -18.69 15.43 45.82
CA GLY A 459 -19.96 16.17 46.00
C GLY A 459 -20.84 16.18 44.74
N THR A 460 -22.16 16.27 44.91
CA THR A 460 -23.18 16.23 43.84
C THR A 460 -23.93 17.56 43.71
N GLY A 461 -24.50 17.86 42.53
CA GLY A 461 -25.67 18.76 42.45
C GLY A 461 -25.67 19.93 41.43
N THR A 462 -25.90 19.61 40.16
CA THR A 462 -26.84 20.31 39.24
C THR A 462 -26.73 21.81 38.85
N THR A 463 -27.22 22.08 37.63
CA THR A 463 -27.66 23.35 37.02
C THR A 463 -26.65 24.21 36.23
N SER A 464 -26.98 24.40 34.96
CA SER A 464 -26.64 25.54 34.09
C SER A 464 -27.68 25.60 32.95
N PRO A 465 -27.95 26.78 32.35
CA PRO A 465 -29.24 27.05 31.69
C PRO A 465 -29.27 26.78 30.18
N ALA A 466 -30.49 26.69 29.64
CA ALA A 466 -30.76 26.70 28.20
C ALA A 466 -31.14 28.12 27.69
N PRO A 467 -30.85 28.46 26.43
CA PRO A 467 -31.47 29.59 25.73
C PRO A 467 -32.86 29.22 25.18
N ALA A 468 -33.71 30.22 24.97
CA ALA A 468 -35.12 30.05 24.55
C ALA A 468 -35.32 30.04 23.02
N ALA A 469 -36.49 29.57 22.59
CA ALA A 469 -36.92 29.60 21.20
C ALA A 469 -37.50 30.97 20.78
N GLY A 470 -37.43 31.27 19.48
CA GLY A 470 -38.19 32.36 18.83
C GLY A 470 -38.97 31.80 17.65
N SER A 471 -40.28 32.07 17.58
CA SER A 471 -41.20 31.51 16.59
C SER A 471 -41.64 32.54 15.53
N GLY A 472 -41.82 32.07 14.30
CA GLY A 472 -42.51 32.77 13.22
C GLY A 472 -43.21 31.74 12.33
N THR A 473 -44.46 31.99 11.94
CA THR A 473 -45.40 30.92 11.52
C THR A 473 -46.18 31.30 10.25
N THR A 474 -46.72 30.28 9.55
CA THR A 474 -47.73 30.37 8.45
C THR A 474 -47.28 31.06 7.14
N ASN A 475 -47.69 30.67 5.93
CA ASN A 475 -48.49 29.56 5.38
C ASN A 475 -47.72 28.99 4.15
N GLY A 476 -47.99 27.84 3.54
CA GLY A 476 -49.14 26.92 3.61
C GLY A 476 -49.71 26.71 2.19
N GLY A 477 -49.66 25.49 1.66
CA GLY A 477 -50.14 25.20 0.29
C GLY A 477 -49.84 23.78 -0.20
N THR A 478 -50.88 22.96 -0.36
CA THR A 478 -50.80 21.60 -0.93
C THR A 478 -51.19 21.59 -2.39
N ALA A 479 -50.41 20.92 -3.25
CA ALA A 479 -50.87 20.37 -4.52
C ALA A 479 -49.96 19.22 -4.96
N ALA A 480 -50.52 18.24 -5.66
CA ALA A 480 -49.79 17.19 -6.37
C ALA A 480 -50.45 16.98 -7.74
N THR A 481 -49.65 16.71 -8.77
CA THR A 481 -50.08 16.00 -10.01
C THR A 481 -48.86 15.53 -10.81
N ASP A 482 -48.81 14.21 -11.03
CA ASP A 482 -48.59 13.53 -12.31
C ASP A 482 -47.52 13.98 -13.32
N ALA A 483 -46.53 13.08 -13.46
CA ALA A 483 -46.19 12.34 -14.69
C ALA A 483 -46.02 13.06 -16.05
N ALA A 484 -44.86 12.83 -16.66
CA ALA A 484 -44.79 12.29 -18.03
C ALA A 484 -43.51 11.45 -18.23
N LYS A 485 -43.61 10.40 -19.05
CA LYS A 485 -42.48 9.88 -19.84
C LYS A 485 -42.53 10.58 -21.21
N ASP A 486 -41.39 10.80 -21.85
CA ASP A 486 -41.07 10.07 -23.09
C ASP A 486 -39.55 10.10 -23.36
N SER A 487 -39.14 9.84 -24.61
CA SER A 487 -37.84 9.24 -24.93
C SER A 487 -37.16 9.78 -26.21
N GLY A 488 -35.85 9.58 -26.27
CA GLY A 488 -35.10 9.38 -27.53
C GLY A 488 -34.49 10.60 -28.24
N GLY A 489 -33.27 10.40 -28.76
CA GLY A 489 -32.93 10.89 -30.11
C GLY A 489 -31.82 11.94 -30.28
N THR A 490 -30.64 11.48 -30.71
CA THR A 490 -29.79 12.10 -31.77
C THR A 490 -29.36 13.58 -31.72
N THR A 491 -28.06 13.80 -31.46
CA THR A 491 -27.10 14.59 -32.27
C THR A 491 -27.53 15.86 -33.01
N THR A 492 -26.87 17.01 -32.73
CA THR A 492 -26.24 17.86 -33.77
C THR A 492 -25.25 18.88 -33.19
N THR A 493 -24.26 19.28 -33.99
CA THR A 493 -23.25 20.32 -33.68
C THR A 493 -23.66 21.66 -34.32
N PRO A 494 -23.19 22.81 -33.79
CA PRO A 494 -22.80 23.89 -34.69
C PRO A 494 -21.50 24.67 -34.32
N ALA A 495 -20.59 24.68 -35.29
CA ALA A 495 -19.76 25.79 -35.79
C ALA A 495 -19.07 26.83 -34.87
N GLN A 496 -17.75 26.91 -35.08
CA GLN A 496 -16.85 28.06 -34.86
C GLN A 496 -17.12 29.24 -35.84
N PRO A 497 -16.77 30.49 -35.46
CA PRO A 497 -16.45 31.56 -36.41
C PRO A 497 -14.97 32.00 -36.35
N ALA A 498 -14.43 32.43 -37.50
CA ALA A 498 -13.14 33.12 -37.68
C ALA A 498 -13.12 33.78 -39.08
N PRO A 499 -12.08 34.55 -39.48
CA PRO A 499 -11.60 35.79 -38.86
C PRO A 499 -11.69 36.98 -39.84
N SER A 500 -11.28 38.19 -39.43
CA SER A 500 -11.00 39.31 -40.34
C SER A 500 -9.86 40.19 -39.80
N GLY A 501 -9.25 41.07 -40.62
CA GLY A 501 -8.09 41.88 -40.22
C GLY A 501 -7.66 42.95 -41.24
N THR A 502 -6.41 43.40 -41.14
CA THR A 502 -5.78 44.55 -41.89
C THR A 502 -6.35 45.95 -41.57
N SER A 503 -5.61 47.07 -41.62
CA SER A 503 -4.20 47.29 -42.04
C SER A 503 -3.53 48.54 -41.41
N THR A 504 -2.20 48.66 -41.64
CA THR A 504 -1.39 49.91 -41.83
C THR A 504 -1.18 50.95 -40.71
N GLY A 505 0.08 51.33 -40.48
CA GLY A 505 0.45 52.57 -39.76
C GLY A 505 1.93 52.65 -39.31
N THR A 506 2.83 53.15 -40.17
CA THR A 506 4.26 53.39 -39.84
C THR A 506 4.66 54.83 -40.20
N PRO A 507 5.55 55.48 -39.42
CA PRO A 507 6.73 56.07 -40.06
C PRO A 507 8.06 55.83 -39.30
N SER A 508 9.16 56.20 -39.96
CA SER A 508 10.57 55.87 -39.65
C SER A 508 11.31 56.87 -38.74
N GLY A 509 12.42 56.46 -38.10
CA GLY A 509 13.33 57.40 -37.41
C GLY A 509 14.64 56.82 -36.82
N THR A 510 15.63 56.55 -37.68
CA THR A 510 17.11 56.57 -37.44
C THR A 510 17.73 56.43 -36.03
N GLY A 511 18.66 55.47 -35.86
CA GLY A 511 19.64 55.44 -34.74
C GLY A 511 20.75 54.40 -34.94
N SER A 512 22.01 54.74 -34.64
CA SER A 512 23.21 53.94 -34.99
C SER A 512 23.61 52.87 -33.96
N ALA A 513 24.28 51.82 -34.43
CA ALA A 513 25.12 50.91 -33.64
C ALA A 513 26.52 51.56 -33.35
N PRO A 514 27.49 50.97 -32.59
CA PRO A 514 27.87 49.55 -32.57
C PRO A 514 28.11 48.92 -31.17
N ALA A 515 28.44 47.63 -31.15
CA ALA A 515 28.91 46.89 -29.98
C ALA A 515 30.46 46.94 -29.83
N PRO A 516 31.01 46.63 -28.64
CA PRO A 516 32.41 46.25 -28.46
C PRO A 516 32.63 44.73 -28.55
N ALA A 517 33.84 44.32 -28.95
CA ALA A 517 34.30 42.93 -29.04
C ALA A 517 35.51 42.71 -28.08
N PRO A 518 36.11 41.49 -27.99
CA PRO A 518 36.85 41.08 -26.79
C PRO A 518 38.29 41.62 -26.67
N SER A 519 38.78 41.68 -25.43
CA SER A 519 40.17 42.01 -25.10
C SER A 519 41.06 40.78 -24.95
N THR A 520 42.16 40.73 -25.68
CA THR A 520 43.30 39.82 -25.42
C THR A 520 44.54 40.62 -24.98
N GLY A 521 45.40 40.02 -24.16
CA GLY A 521 46.65 40.59 -23.67
C GLY A 521 47.58 39.47 -23.16
N SER A 522 48.90 39.61 -23.32
CA SER A 522 49.83 38.46 -23.26
C SER A 522 51.25 38.79 -22.74
N GLY A 523 51.92 37.78 -22.15
CA GLY A 523 53.34 37.78 -21.73
C GLY A 523 53.60 38.26 -20.29
N SER A 524 54.73 37.95 -19.63
CA SER A 524 55.89 37.05 -19.90
C SER A 524 56.84 37.09 -18.66
N THR A 525 57.78 36.19 -18.30
CA THR A 525 58.35 34.92 -18.83
C THR A 525 59.08 34.15 -17.69
N SER A 526 59.54 32.89 -17.92
CA SER A 526 60.46 32.07 -17.08
C SER A 526 59.91 31.55 -15.73
N GLY A 527 60.32 30.40 -15.17
CA GLY A 527 61.27 29.33 -15.57
C GLY A 527 61.34 28.26 -14.44
N THR A 528 61.97 27.08 -14.53
CA THR A 528 62.78 26.39 -15.56
C THR A 528 62.69 24.85 -15.35
N SER A 529 63.28 24.02 -16.22
CA SER A 529 63.05 22.57 -16.40
C SER A 529 63.95 21.55 -15.67
N ALA A 530 63.40 20.35 -15.39
CA ALA A 530 63.94 18.99 -15.66
C ALA A 530 62.80 17.96 -15.36
N GLY A 531 62.61 16.76 -15.95
CA GLY A 531 63.43 15.88 -16.81
C GLY A 531 63.54 14.47 -16.14
N THR A 532 63.34 13.29 -16.76
CA THR A 532 63.04 12.97 -18.18
C THR A 532 62.61 11.48 -18.40
N LYS A 533 61.67 11.23 -19.34
CA LYS A 533 61.63 10.10 -20.33
C LYS A 533 61.18 8.64 -19.93
N PRO A 534 60.88 7.70 -20.90
CA PRO A 534 59.57 7.01 -20.94
C PRO A 534 59.59 5.49 -21.29
N VAL A 535 58.42 4.91 -21.62
CA VAL A 535 58.22 3.59 -22.30
C VAL A 535 57.14 3.73 -23.42
N GLU A 536 57.03 2.74 -24.32
CA GLU A 536 56.49 2.84 -25.70
C GLU A 536 55.01 2.47 -25.96
N SER A 537 54.61 2.75 -27.22
CA SER A 537 53.31 2.59 -27.89
C SER A 537 52.95 1.14 -28.30
N ALA A 538 51.63 0.87 -28.47
CA ALA A 538 51.10 -0.18 -29.36
C ALA A 538 49.80 0.30 -30.07
N ALA A 539 49.37 -0.41 -31.13
CA ALA A 539 48.43 0.07 -32.16
C ALA A 539 47.01 -0.59 -32.13
N PRO A 540 46.01 -0.12 -32.92
CA PRO A 540 44.57 -0.36 -32.65
C PRO A 540 43.79 -1.28 -33.64
N VAL A 541 42.48 -1.43 -33.37
CA VAL A 541 41.37 -2.04 -34.19
C VAL A 541 41.46 -3.57 -34.44
N PRO A 542 40.37 -4.32 -34.77
CA PRO A 542 39.26 -4.00 -35.70
C PRO A 542 37.81 -4.14 -35.17
N SER A 543 36.88 -3.59 -35.96
CA SER A 543 35.43 -3.83 -35.91
C SER A 543 35.02 -5.06 -36.74
N THR A 544 33.97 -5.79 -36.34
CA THR A 544 33.33 -6.82 -37.17
C THR A 544 31.82 -6.61 -37.29
N SER A 545 31.37 -6.35 -38.52
CA SER A 545 29.96 -6.43 -38.92
C SER A 545 29.62 -7.84 -39.41
N THR A 546 28.45 -8.36 -39.07
CA THR A 546 27.91 -9.60 -39.67
C THR A 546 26.46 -9.39 -40.11
N SER A 547 26.26 -9.47 -41.42
CA SER A 547 24.94 -9.51 -42.06
C SER A 547 24.63 -10.93 -42.52
N THR A 548 23.42 -11.42 -42.25
CA THR A 548 22.87 -12.64 -42.87
C THR A 548 21.43 -12.37 -43.29
N GLU A 549 21.07 -12.78 -44.50
CA GLU A 549 19.80 -12.44 -45.13
C GLU A 549 18.63 -13.37 -44.74
N SER A 550 17.43 -12.81 -44.94
CA SER A 550 16.12 -13.44 -45.13
C SER A 550 15.94 -14.97 -44.97
N THR A 551 14.87 -15.33 -44.27
CA THR A 551 13.91 -16.33 -44.81
C THR A 551 12.48 -15.89 -44.54
N THR A 552 11.65 -15.85 -45.57
CA THR A 552 10.27 -15.32 -45.55
C THR A 552 9.25 -16.40 -45.22
N THR A 553 8.26 -16.12 -44.35
CA THR A 553 6.82 -16.50 -44.49
C THR A 553 5.99 -16.11 -43.26
N GLY A 554 4.69 -15.86 -43.44
CA GLY A 554 3.69 -15.93 -42.36
C GLY A 554 3.01 -14.62 -41.95
N GLU A 555 2.11 -14.08 -42.78
CA GLU A 555 1.15 -13.07 -42.34
C GLU A 555 0.05 -13.68 -41.45
N ALA A 556 -0.38 -12.95 -40.42
CA ALA A 556 -1.65 -13.18 -39.72
C ALA A 556 -2.15 -11.89 -39.03
N GLN A 557 -2.80 -10.99 -39.76
CA GLN A 557 -3.61 -9.94 -39.13
C GLN A 557 -4.88 -10.55 -38.52
N ILE A 558 -5.16 -10.28 -37.24
CA ILE A 558 -6.55 -10.19 -36.75
C ILE A 558 -6.70 -8.95 -35.85
N LYS A 559 -7.60 -8.08 -36.29
CA LYS A 559 -8.29 -6.98 -35.59
C LYS A 559 -9.67 -6.84 -36.24
N PRO A 560 -10.66 -6.08 -35.70
CA PRO A 560 -10.58 -5.14 -34.57
C PRO A 560 -10.47 -5.78 -33.19
#